data_AF-X1JUS4-F1
#
_entry.id   AF-X1JUS4-F1
#
_cell.length_a   1.000
_cell.length_b   1.000
_cell.length_c   1.000
_cell.angle_alpha   90.00
_cell.angle_beta   90.00
_cell.angle_gamma   90.00
#
_symmetry.space_group_name_H-M   'P 1'
#
loop_
_entity.id
_entity.type
_entity.pdbx_description
1 polymer ?
#
loop_
_entity_poly.entity_id
_entity_poly.type
_entity_poly.pdbx_seq_one_letter_code
_entity_poly.pdbx_strand_id
1 'polypeptide(L)' 'MYVYKRTVFSPYCLYTVGYYEPDGKWIPESDHETSEAAAERVAWLNGSRPTLPQSIQEALDSGDGVYRP' A
#
# COMPACT_ATOMS: atom_id res chain seq x y z
N MET A 1 -6.79 -1.49 10.66
CA MET A 1 -5.63 -0.70 10.23
C MET A 1 -4.56 -1.67 9.75
N TYR A 2 -4.05 -1.45 8.54
CA TYR A 2 -2.96 -2.24 7.99
C TYR A 2 -1.61 -1.77 8.54
N VAL A 3 -0.70 -2.71 8.73
CA VAL A 3 0.70 -2.50 9.13
C VAL A 3 1.57 -3.50 8.39
N TYR A 4 2.90 -3.36 8.46
CA TYR A 4 3.82 -4.37 7.95
C TYR A 4 4.74 -4.89 9.05
N LYS A 5 5.20 -6.13 8.90
CA LYS A 5 6.15 -6.79 9.80
C LYS A 5 7.41 -7.14 9.02
N ARG A 6 8.58 -6.88 9.59
CA ARG A 6 9.87 -7.30 9.03
C ARG A 6 10.25 -8.68 9.55
N THR A 7 10.44 -9.63 8.64
CA THR A 7 10.97 -10.97 8.91
C THR A 7 12.39 -11.05 8.34
N VAL A 8 13.38 -11.33 9.19
CA VAL A 8 14.78 -11.41 8.78
C VAL A 8 15.20 -12.88 8.71
N PHE A 9 15.70 -13.31 7.55
CA PHE A 9 16.26 -14.63 7.32
C PHE A 9 17.56 -14.45 6.54
N SER A 10 18.66 -14.26 7.26
CA SER A 10 19.98 -13.96 6.69
C SER A 10 20.32 -14.87 5.51
N PRO A 11 20.74 -14.33 4.34
CA PRO A 11 21.09 -12.93 4.05
C PRO A 11 19.93 -12.02 3.61
N TYR A 12 18.68 -12.46 3.72
CA TYR A 12 17.49 -11.82 3.16
C TYR A 12 16.57 -11.21 4.23
N CYS A 13 15.65 -10.36 3.78
CA CYS A 13 14.58 -9.78 4.58
C CYS A 13 13.27 -9.82 3.77
N LEU A 14 12.15 -10.02 4.45
CA LEU A 14 10.80 -9.94 3.90
C LEU A 14 9.96 -8.99 4.73
N TYR A 15 9.18 -8.16 4.07
CA TYR A 15 8.23 -7.26 4.70
C TYR A 15 6.82 -7.71 4.38
N THR A 16 6.12 -8.28 5.35
CA THR A 16 4.76 -8.80 5.18
C THR A 16 3.76 -7.75 5.65
N VAL A 17 2.94 -7.25 4.73
CA VAL A 17 1.79 -6.38 5.01
C VAL A 17 0.63 -7.24 5.49
N GLY A 18 -0.13 -6.73 6.45
CA GLY A 18 -1.31 -7.39 6.97
C GLY A 18 -2.05 -6.53 7.97
N TYR A 19 -3.05 -7.11 8.62
CA TYR A 19 -3.84 -6.44 9.65
C TYR A 19 -4.17 -7.41 10.78
N TYR A 20 -4.69 -6.86 11.86
CA TYR A 20 -5.21 -7.65 12.97
C TYR A 20 -6.74 -7.67 12.92
N GLU A 21 -7.30 -8.86 13.07
CA GLU A 21 -8.72 -9.04 13.36
C GLU A 21 -9.04 -8.52 14.78
N PRO A 22 -10.31 -8.24 15.10
CA PRO A 22 -10.70 -7.77 16.44
C PRO A 22 -10.33 -8.73 17.58
N ASP A 23 -10.15 -10.02 17.28
CA ASP A 23 -9.68 -11.05 18.22
C ASP A 23 -8.15 -11.06 18.42
N GLY A 24 -7.42 -10.18 17.72
CA GLY A 24 -5.97 -10.06 17.77
C GLY A 24 -5.22 -11.00 16.81
N LYS A 25 -5.92 -11.76 15.97
CA LYS A 25 -5.28 -12.64 14.98
C LYS A 25 -4.64 -11.84 13.85
N TRP A 26 -3.40 -12.18 13.50
CA TRP A 26 -2.69 -11.59 12.37
C TRP A 26 -3.14 -12.23 11.05
N ILE A 27 -3.57 -11.41 10.10
CA ILE A 27 -3.95 -11.82 8.75
C ILE A 27 -2.98 -11.19 7.75
N PRO A 28 -2.12 -11.99 7.08
CA PRO A 28 -1.22 -11.49 6.04
C PRO A 28 -1.99 -11.17 4.76
N GLU A 29 -1.54 -10.15 4.04
CA GLU A 29 -2.13 -9.68 2.78
C GLU A 29 -1.13 -9.77 1.62
N SER A 30 0.09 -9.27 1.79
CA SER A 30 1.13 -9.28 0.75
C SER A 30 2.54 -9.24 1.32
N ASP A 31 3.51 -9.72 0.53
CA ASP A 31 4.94 -9.76 0.88
C ASP A 31 5.75 -8.84 -0.05
N HIS A 32 6.76 -8.17 0.50
CA HIS A 32 7.58 -7.17 -0.20
C HIS A 32 9.06 -7.35 0.15
N GLU A 33 9.93 -7.07 -0.82
CA GLU A 33 11.39 -7.17 -0.64
C GLU A 33 11.98 -5.98 0.13
N THR A 34 11.31 -4.81 0.08
CA THR A 34 11.78 -3.56 0.70
C THR A 34 10.76 -2.98 1.65
N SER A 35 11.24 -2.20 2.63
CA SER A 35 10.39 -1.49 3.59
C SER A 35 9.53 -0.43 2.91
N GLU A 36 10.05 0.21 1.88
CA GLU A 36 9.40 1.30 1.16
C GLU A 36 8.17 0.78 0.41
N ALA A 37 8.29 -0.35 -0.29
CA ALA A 37 7.18 -0.98 -1.00
C ALA A 37 6.07 -1.45 -0.03
N ALA A 38 6.45 -2.05 1.10
CA ALA A 38 5.50 -2.43 2.14
C ALA A 38 4.81 -1.21 2.78
N ALA A 39 5.54 -0.11 2.99
CA ALA A 39 5.00 1.13 3.54
C ALA A 39 4.01 1.79 2.57
N GLU A 40 4.32 1.83 1.28
CA GLU A 40 3.44 2.34 0.23
C GLU A 40 2.13 1.53 0.18
N ARG A 41 2.24 0.19 0.22
CA ARG A 41 1.06 -0.69 0.26
C ARG A 41 0.22 -0.45 1.52
N VAL A 42 0.84 -0.32 2.69
CA VAL A 42 0.15 0.01 3.94
C VAL A 42 -0.56 1.36 3.85
N ALA A 43 0.11 2.39 3.32
CA ALA A 43 -0.46 3.72 3.16
C ALA A 43 -1.70 3.66 2.25
N TRP A 44 -1.59 3.01 1.09
CA TRP A 44 -2.70 2.80 0.16
C TRP A 44 -3.89 2.08 0.82
N LEU A 45 -3.64 0.96 1.51
CA LEU A 45 -4.68 0.17 2.18
C LEU A 45 -5.32 0.89 3.37
N ASN A 46 -4.59 1.80 4.01
CA ASN A 46 -5.13 2.69 5.04
C ASN A 46 -5.79 3.95 4.47
N GLY A 47 -5.91 4.06 3.15
CA GLY A 47 -6.64 5.14 2.48
C GLY A 47 -5.80 6.38 2.13
N SER A 48 -4.48 6.34 2.30
CA SER A 48 -3.59 7.35 1.71
C SER A 48 -3.61 7.19 0.20
N ARG A 49 -4.25 8.14 -0.49
CA ARG A 49 -4.13 8.24 -1.94
C ARG A 49 -2.85 9.01 -2.26
N PRO A 50 -2.06 8.60 -3.26
CA PRO A 50 -1.03 9.47 -3.79
C PRO A 50 -1.73 10.78 -4.21
N THR A 51 -1.21 11.90 -3.74
CA THR A 51 -1.68 13.21 -4.16
C THR A 51 -1.40 13.32 -5.66
N LEU A 52 -2.44 13.17 -6.47
CA LEU A 52 -2.36 13.44 -7.89
C LEU A 52 -2.15 14.95 -8.08
N PRO A 53 -1.36 15.37 -9.08
CA PRO A 53 -1.35 16.76 -9.51
C PRO A 53 -2.79 17.22 -9.76
N GLN A 54 -3.14 18.45 -9.39
CA GLN A 54 -4.50 18.98 -9.56
C GLN A 54 -5.05 18.76 -10.97
N SER A 55 -4.20 18.93 -12.00
CA SER A 55 -4.58 18.71 -13.39
C SER A 55 -5.05 17.28 -13.72
N ILE A 56 -4.49 16.27 -13.05
CA ILE A 56 -4.89 14.86 -13.23
C ILE A 56 -6.17 14.59 -12.44
N GLN A 57 -6.30 15.15 -11.24
CA GLN A 57 -7.50 15.00 -10.42
C GLN A 57 -8.72 15.66 -11.10
N GLU A 58 -8.56 16.88 -11.62
CA GLU A 58 -9.58 17.60 -12.39
C GLU A 58 -10.01 16.83 -13.65
N ALA A 59 -9.07 16.17 -14.34
CA ALA A 59 -9.37 15.35 -15.52
C ALA A 59 -10.09 14.04 -15.18
N LEU A 60 -9.83 13.44 -14.01
CA LEU A 60 -10.56 12.27 -13.52
C LEU A 60 -11.99 12.65 -13.07
N ASP A 61 -12.14 13.81 -12.42
CA ASP A 61 -13.41 14.28 -11.89
C ASP A 61 -14.33 14.89 -12.98
N SER A 62 -13.78 15.36 -14.10
CA SER A 62 -14.57 15.93 -15.21
C SER A 62 -15.27 14.87 -16.07
N GLY A 63 -14.93 13.59 -15.93
CA GLY A 63 -15.50 12.50 -16.74
C GLY A 63 -15.02 12.46 -18.20
N ASP A 64 -14.14 13.38 -18.61
CA ASP A 64 -13.51 13.42 -19.95
C ASP A 64 -12.27 12.53 -20.05
N GLY A 65 -12.08 11.61 -19.10
CA GLY A 65 -10.88 10.82 -18.87
C GLY A 65 -10.43 9.95 -20.05
N VAL A 66 -9.81 10.56 -21.05
CA VAL A 66 -9.00 9.88 -22.06
C VAL A 66 -7.56 9.87 -21.55
N TYR A 67 -7.22 8.87 -20.75
CA TYR A 67 -5.81 8.53 -20.53
C TYR A 67 -5.23 8.04 -21.86
N ARG A 68 -4.31 8.81 -22.46
CA ARG A 68 -3.45 8.33 -23.56
C ARG A 68 -2.03 8.17 -23.02
N PRO A 69 -1.43 6.96 -23.13
CA PRO A 69 -0.08 6.68 -22.65
C PRO A 69 1.00 7.46 -23.43
#